data_AF-A0A7Y2A642-F1
#
_entry.id   AF-A0A7Y2A642-F1
#
_cell.length_a   1.000
_cell.length_b   1.000
_cell.length_c   1.000
_cell.angle_alpha   90.00
_cell.angle_beta   90.00
_cell.angle_gamma   90.00
#
_symmetry.space_group_name_H-M   'P 1'
#
loop_
_entity.id
_entity.type
_entity.pdbx_description
1 polymer ?
#
loop_
_entity_poly.entity_id
_entity_poly.type
_entity_poly.pdbx_seq_one_letter_code
_entity_poly.pdbx_strand_id
1 'polypeptide(L)'
;MDDGVRAKLEELVEAFAEVERQLSDPDLLSDQERYTETAQRHAELRTIVDGYRRFQQAETDASEAAELASVEDDEEMAAEFRSMADDRRAEAVKIEEELWLALAPKDPNDDKDV
;
A
#
# COMPACT_ATOMS: atom_id res chain seq x y z
N MET A 1 -10.07 -0.30 7.31
CA MET A 1 -8.79 0.05 7.98
C MET A 1 -8.99 0.85 9.25
N ASP A 2 -8.43 0.35 10.35
CA ASP A 2 -8.32 1.05 11.63
C ASP A 2 -7.42 2.29 11.52
N ASP A 3 -7.75 3.35 12.27
CA ASP A 3 -7.03 4.64 12.22
C ASP A 3 -5.56 4.50 12.67
N GLY A 4 -5.28 3.63 13.64
CA GLY A 4 -3.91 3.38 14.10
C GLY A 4 -3.05 2.69 13.04
N VAL A 5 -3.63 1.75 12.29
CA VAL A 5 -2.94 1.08 11.17
C VAL A 5 -2.67 2.06 10.04
N ARG A 6 -3.64 2.92 9.72
CA ARG A 6 -3.47 3.96 8.70
C ARG A 6 -2.32 4.91 9.06
N ALA A 7 -2.32 5.43 10.29
CA ALA A 7 -1.23 6.29 10.77
C ALA A 7 0.13 5.58 10.68
N LYS A 8 0.18 4.28 10.99
CA LYS A 8 1.41 3.50 10.87
C LYS A 8 1.91 3.38 9.43
N LEU A 9 1.02 3.16 8.48
CA LEU A 9 1.37 3.10 7.06
C LEU A 9 1.87 4.44 6.54
N GLU A 10 1.27 5.55 6.98
CA GLU A 10 1.73 6.90 6.67
C GLU A 10 3.16 7.16 7.17
N GLU A 11 3.49 6.77 8.41
CA GLU A 11 4.86 6.84 8.94
C GLU A 11 5.85 6.03 8.06
N LEU A 12 5.43 4.87 7.55
CA LEU A 12 6.28 4.03 6.70
C LEU A 12 6.48 4.64 5.31
N VAL A 13 5.48 5.33 4.77
CA VAL A 13 5.61 6.11 3.52
C VAL A 13 6.61 7.25 3.70
N GLU A 14 6.56 7.97 4.82
CA GLU A 14 7.54 9.02 5.13
C GLU A 14 8.95 8.44 5.28
N ALA A 15 9.09 7.34 6.01
CA ALA A 15 10.36 6.64 6.17
C ALA A 15 10.91 6.14 4.82
N PHE A 16 10.05 5.67 3.92
CA PHE A 16 10.44 5.24 2.58
C PHE A 16 10.99 6.40 1.75
N ALA A 17 10.30 7.55 1.74
CA ALA A 17 10.77 8.74 1.03
C ALA A 17 12.12 9.24 1.55
N GLU A 18 12.34 9.17 2.87
CA GLU A 18 13.63 9.51 3.48
C GLU A 18 14.74 8.54 3.05
N VAL A 19 14.45 7.24 2.98
CA VAL A 19 15.41 6.23 2.50
C VAL A 19 15.71 6.41 1.00
N GLU A 20 14.72 6.73 0.18
CA GLU A 20 14.93 7.08 -1.24
C GLU A 20 15.86 8.30 -1.38
N ARG A 21 15.66 9.32 -0.54
CA ARG A 21 16.54 10.50 -0.49
C ARG A 21 17.97 10.12 -0.13
N GLN A 22 18.17 9.24 0.86
CA GLN A 22 19.50 8.75 1.24
C GLN A 22 20.17 7.96 0.11
N LEU A 23 19.43 7.09 -0.59
CA LEU A 23 19.95 6.34 -1.74
C LEU A 23 20.37 7.23 -2.91
N SER A 24 19.78 8.43 -3.02
CA SER A 24 20.16 9.41 -4.03
C SER A 24 21.41 10.24 -3.67
N ASP A 25 21.92 10.12 -2.44
CA ASP A 25 23.08 10.86 -1.95
C ASP A 25 24.40 10.28 -2.51
N PRO A 26 25.18 11.04 -3.30
CA PRO A 26 26.47 10.59 -3.82
C PRO A 26 27.49 10.22 -2.72
N ASP A 27 27.39 10.81 -1.53
CA ASP A 27 28.29 10.50 -0.41
C ASP A 27 28.03 9.08 0.13
N LEU A 28 26.78 8.59 0.04
CA LEU A 28 26.43 7.22 0.42
C LEU A 28 27.04 6.19 -0.53
N LEU A 29 27.20 6.51 -1.82
CA LEU A 29 27.81 5.61 -2.81
C LEU A 29 29.28 5.28 -2.48
N SER A 30 29.93 6.13 -1.68
CA SER A 30 31.30 5.92 -1.24
C SER A 30 31.41 5.00 -0.02
N ASP A 31 30.29 4.70 0.65
CA ASP A 31 30.21 3.82 1.83
C ASP A 31 29.33 2.60 1.51
N GLN A 32 29.99 1.51 1.08
CA GLN A 32 29.32 0.33 0.57
C GLN A 32 28.50 -0.44 1.62
N GLU A 33 28.92 -0.38 2.89
CA GLU A 33 28.20 -1.01 4.00
C GLU A 33 26.89 -0.27 4.23
N ARG A 34 26.96 1.05 4.45
CA ARG A 34 25.77 1.89 4.64
C ARG A 34 24.84 1.88 3.43
N TYR A 35 25.38 1.87 2.21
CA TYR A 35 24.58 1.74 1.00
C TYR A 35 23.77 0.43 1.00
N THR A 36 24.41 -0.69 1.33
CA THR A 36 23.76 -2.02 1.35
C THR A 36 22.64 -2.06 2.38
N GLU A 37 22.87 -1.56 3.60
CA GLU A 37 21.85 -1.47 4.64
C GLU A 37 20.67 -0.59 4.22
N THR A 38 20.96 0.58 3.64
CA THR A 38 19.94 1.52 3.16
C THR A 38 19.11 0.91 2.03
N ALA A 39 19.75 0.21 1.10
CA ALA A 39 19.09 -0.47 -0.01
C ALA A 39 18.22 -1.65 0.45
N GLN A 40 18.65 -2.40 1.46
CA GLN A 40 17.84 -3.46 2.07
C GLN A 40 16.59 -2.87 2.73
N ARG A 41 16.76 -1.83 3.55
CA ARG A 41 15.64 -1.12 4.19
C ARG A 41 14.66 -0.55 3.16
N HIS A 42 15.17 0.00 2.05
CA HIS A 42 14.33 0.46 0.95
C HIS A 42 13.47 -0.67 0.37
N ALA A 43 14.06 -1.84 0.11
CA ALA A 43 13.34 -2.98 -0.44
C ALA A 43 12.23 -3.50 0.50
N GLU A 44 12.52 -3.53 1.81
CA GLU A 44 11.53 -3.91 2.83
C GLU A 44 10.36 -2.92 2.86
N LEU A 45 10.65 -1.62 2.96
CA LEU A 45 9.63 -0.58 3.01
C LEU A 45 8.82 -0.49 1.70
N ARG A 46 9.47 -0.71 0.56
CA ARG A 46 8.82 -0.64 -0.76
C ARG A 46 7.62 -1.56 -0.86
N THR A 47 7.74 -2.80 -0.35
CA THR A 47 6.66 -3.79 -0.42
C THR A 47 5.41 -3.28 0.30
N ILE A 48 5.58 -2.68 1.48
CA ILE A 48 4.49 -2.14 2.29
C ILE A 48 3.92 -0.88 1.65
N VAL A 49 4.79 0.04 1.20
CA VAL A 49 4.37 1.32 0.60
C VAL A 49 3.64 1.11 -0.73
N ASP A 50 4.13 0.21 -1.58
CA ASP A 50 3.47 -0.13 -2.84
C ASP A 50 2.10 -0.79 -2.59
N GLY A 51 2.00 -1.65 -1.56
CA GLY A 51 0.72 -2.20 -1.09
C GLY A 51 -0.25 -1.10 -0.63
N TYR A 52 0.23 -0.15 0.18
CA TYR A 52 -0.62 0.93 0.69
C TYR A 52 -1.09 1.87 -0.42
N ARG A 53 -0.23 2.21 -1.38
CA ARG A 53 -0.61 2.99 -2.57
C ARG A 53 -1.68 2.28 -3.39
N ARG A 54 -1.56 0.95 -3.58
CA ARG A 54 -2.59 0.16 -4.26
C ARG A 54 -3.91 0.16 -3.51
N PHE A 55 -3.88 0.05 -2.19
CA PHE A 55 -5.08 0.17 -1.35
C PHE A 55 -5.76 1.53 -1.53
N GLN A 56 -5.00 2.63 -1.45
CA GLN A 56 -5.53 3.98 -1.65
C GLN A 56 -6.15 4.16 -3.04
N GLN A 57 -5.52 3.59 -4.07
CA GLN A 57 -6.06 3.61 -5.43
C GLN A 57 -7.36 2.83 -5.52
N ALA A 58 -7.44 1.62 -4.97
CA ALA A 58 -8.65 0.81 -5.00
C ALA A 58 -9.83 1.49 -4.28
N GLU A 59 -9.58 2.14 -3.14
CA GLU A 59 -10.59 2.95 -2.43
C GLU A 59 -11.05 4.14 -3.27
N THR A 60 -10.11 4.82 -3.96
CA THR A 60 -10.42 5.94 -4.85
C THR A 60 -11.26 5.48 -6.03
N ASP A 61 -10.85 4.42 -6.73
CA ASP A 61 -11.57 3.83 -7.86
C ASP A 61 -12.97 3.37 -7.46
N ALA A 62 -13.12 2.79 -6.27
CA ALA A 62 -14.41 2.38 -5.73
C ALA A 62 -15.34 3.59 -5.48
N SER A 63 -14.80 4.69 -4.95
CA SER A 63 -15.54 5.92 -4.72
C SER A 63 -15.97 6.55 -6.05
N GLU A 64 -15.03 6.70 -6.99
CA GLU A 64 -15.30 7.27 -8.31
C GLU A 64 -16.35 6.45 -9.08
N ALA A 65 -16.26 5.12 -9.07
CA ALA A 65 -17.26 4.25 -9.71
C ALA A 65 -18.65 4.38 -9.04
N ALA A 66 -18.70 4.49 -7.72
CA ALA A 66 -19.96 4.69 -7.01
C ALA A 66 -20.57 6.07 -7.29
N GLU A 67 -19.74 7.11 -7.42
CA GLU A 67 -20.19 8.44 -7.83
C GLU A 67 -20.75 8.42 -9.26
N LEU A 68 -20.06 7.78 -10.21
CA LEU A 68 -20.56 7.60 -11.57
C LEU A 68 -21.91 6.89 -11.60
N ALA A 69 -22.08 5.81 -10.83
CA ALA A 69 -23.36 5.12 -10.71
C ALA A 69 -24.49 6.01 -10.16
N SER A 70 -24.17 7.01 -9.33
CA SER A 70 -25.17 7.89 -8.70
C SER A 70 -25.69 8.99 -9.61
N VAL A 71 -24.94 9.31 -10.68
CA VAL A 71 -25.27 10.38 -11.63
C VAL A 71 -25.67 9.84 -13.01
N GLU A 72 -25.65 8.51 -13.20
CA GLU A 72 -26.03 7.85 -14.43
C GLU A 72 -27.55 7.64 -14.50
N ASP A 73 -28.15 7.98 -15.65
CA ASP A 73 -29.60 7.92 -15.87
C ASP A 73 -30.03 6.55 -16.44
N ASP A 74 -29.13 5.85 -17.13
CA ASP A 74 -29.38 4.49 -17.61
C ASP A 74 -29.15 3.46 -16.49
N GLU A 75 -30.24 2.80 -16.03
CA GLU A 75 -30.18 1.85 -14.92
C GLU A 75 -29.27 0.64 -15.19
N GLU A 76 -29.15 0.19 -16.45
CA GLU A 76 -28.25 -0.91 -16.80
C GLU A 76 -26.80 -0.46 -16.63
N MET A 77 -26.47 0.74 -17.12
CA MET A 77 -25.13 1.31 -16.97
C MET A 77 -24.79 1.66 -15.51
N ALA A 78 -25.76 2.19 -14.74
CA ALA A 78 -25.61 2.44 -13.32
C ALA A 78 -25.40 1.15 -12.51
N ALA A 79 -25.98 0.02 -12.95
CA ALA A 79 -25.72 -1.29 -12.35
C ALA A 79 -24.29 -1.78 -12.62
N GLU A 80 -23.77 -1.58 -13.84
CA GLU A 80 -22.36 -1.90 -14.18
C GLU A 80 -21.37 -1.10 -13.31
N PHE A 81 -21.59 0.22 -13.15
CA PHE A 81 -20.73 1.04 -12.29
C PHE A 81 -20.80 0.65 -10.81
N ARG A 82 -21.97 0.22 -10.31
CA ARG A 82 -22.09 -0.35 -8.96
C ARG A 82 -21.28 -1.63 -8.82
N SER A 83 -21.33 -2.52 -9.81
CA SER A 83 -20.51 -3.74 -9.83
C SER A 83 -19.02 -3.41 -9.81
N MET A 84 -18.59 -2.44 -10.61
CA MET A 84 -17.20 -1.96 -10.61
C MET A 84 -16.77 -1.43 -9.23
N ALA A 85 -17.62 -0.64 -8.58
CA ALA A 85 -17.35 -0.14 -7.24
C ALA A 85 -17.20 -1.28 -6.23
N ASP A 86 -18.05 -2.30 -6.30
CA ASP A 86 -18.00 -3.46 -5.41
C ASP A 86 -16.75 -4.32 -5.64
N ASP A 87 -16.34 -4.51 -6.89
CA ASP A 87 -15.09 -5.21 -7.24
C ASP A 87 -13.86 -4.48 -6.66
N ARG A 88 -13.82 -3.15 -6.77
CA ARG A 88 -12.74 -2.32 -6.22
C ARG A 88 -12.72 -2.32 -4.69
N ARG A 89 -13.88 -2.32 -4.03
CA ARG A 89 -13.97 -2.50 -2.56
C ARG A 89 -13.44 -3.88 -2.15
N ALA A 90 -13.80 -4.93 -2.88
CA ALA A 90 -13.31 -6.27 -2.59
C ALA A 90 -11.78 -6.38 -2.79
N GLU A 91 -11.22 -5.68 -3.77
CA GLU A 91 -9.78 -5.54 -3.96
C GLU A 91 -9.13 -4.79 -2.78
N ALA A 92 -9.69 -3.66 -2.35
CA ALA A 92 -9.20 -2.88 -1.22
C ALA A 92 -9.15 -3.72 0.07
N VAL A 93 -10.19 -4.52 0.34
CA VAL A 93 -10.23 -5.43 1.51
C VAL A 93 -9.08 -6.45 1.46
N LYS A 94 -8.83 -7.07 0.30
CA LYS A 94 -7.72 -8.03 0.15
C LYS A 94 -6.36 -7.39 0.40
N ILE A 95 -6.14 -6.20 -0.16
CA ILE A 95 -4.89 -5.46 0.04
C ILE A 95 -4.75 -5.03 1.51
N GLU A 96 -5.84 -4.65 2.16
CA GLU A 96 -5.83 -4.34 3.59
C GLU A 96 -5.37 -5.55 4.42
N GLU A 97 -5.86 -6.76 4.13
CA GLU A 97 -5.40 -7.99 4.78
C GLU A 97 -3.90 -8.26 4.53
N GLU A 98 -3.42 -8.08 3.29
CA GLU A 98 -1.98 -8.18 2.95
C GLU A 98 -1.13 -7.19 3.75
N LEU A 99 -1.60 -5.96 3.91
CA LEU A 99 -0.90 -4.92 4.68
C LEU A 99 -0.89 -5.24 6.18
N TRP A 100 -1.99 -5.77 6.72
CA TRP A 100 -2.02 -6.22 8.12
C TRP A 100 -0.99 -7.31 8.40
N LEU A 101 -0.88 -8.29 7.49
CA LEU A 101 0.13 -9.35 7.59
C LEU A 101 1.55 -8.79 7.49
N ALA A 102 1.80 -7.84 6.58
CA ALA A 102 3.10 -7.23 6.40
C ALA A 102 3.53 -6.34 7.59
N LEU A 103 2.58 -5.75 8.32
CA LEU A 103 2.80 -4.92 9.50
C LEU A 103 2.90 -5.73 10.80
N ALA A 104 2.44 -6.99 10.79
CA ALA A 104 2.55 -7.84 11.95
C ALA A 104 4.03 -7.96 12.38
N PRO A 105 4.34 -7.80 13.67
CA PRO A 105 5.70 -8.06 14.13
C PRO A 105 6.07 -9.49 13.73
N LYS A 106 7.17 -9.67 13.00
CA LYS A 106 7.68 -11.00 12.65
C LYS A 106 7.80 -11.82 13.94
N ASP A 107 6.99 -12.87 14.08
CA ASP A 107 7.17 -13.81 15.17
C ASP A 107 8.55 -14.47 14.97
N PRO A 108 9.41 -14.58 15.99
CA PRO A 108 10.65 -15.35 15.88
C PRO A 108 10.43 -16.83 15.51
N ASN A 109 9.18 -17.32 15.52
CA ASN A 109 8.80 -18.66 15.05
C ASN A 109 8.14 -18.68 13.65
N ASP A 110 7.89 -17.53 13.00
CA ASP A 110 7.24 -17.48 11.68
C ASP A 110 8.16 -17.91 10.53
N ASP A 111 9.47 -18.08 10.77
CA ASP A 111 10.41 -18.72 9.83
C ASP A 111 10.26 -20.26 9.79
N LYS A 112 9.17 -20.83 10.35
CA LYS A 112 8.90 -22.27 10.33
C LYS A 112 7.45 -22.58 9.96
N ASP A 113 7.02 -22.19 8.76
CA ASP A 113 6.04 -22.98 8.02
C ASP A 113 6.07 -22.58 6.54
N VAL A 114 7.09 -23.08 5.81
CA VAL A 114 7.02 -23.77 4.50
C VAL A 114 8.37 -24.37 4.12
#